data_AF-A0A951NJN2-F1
#
_entry.id   AF-A0A951NJN2-F1
#
_cell.length_a   1.000
_cell.length_b   1.000
_cell.length_c   1.000
_cell.angle_alpha   90.00
_cell.angle_beta   90.00
_cell.angle_gamma   90.00
#
_symmetry.space_group_name_H-M   'P 1'
#
loop_
_entity.id
_entity.type
_entity.pdbx_description
1 polymer ?
#
loop_
_entity_poly.entity_id
_entity_poly.type
_entity_poly.pdbx_seq_one_letter_code
_entity_poly.pdbx_strand_id
1 'polypeptide(L)'
;MTTIAQSVISGVPCPVSAVHDHDPHLLEDFLGDTVFTVSMAGYPYVVRGCGSRVEDRVRFHEKDDMVGRDIRVWHVTPAAEGFQAEHIAAF
;
A
#
# COMPACT_ATOMS: atom_id res chain seq x y z
N MET A 1 4.60 5.31 21.72
CA MET A 1 3.27 5.64 21.15
C MET A 1 2.67 4.32 20.70
N THR A 2 1.50 3.95 21.22
CA THR A 2 0.84 2.67 20.89
C THR A 2 0.21 2.80 19.52
N THR A 3 0.72 2.07 18.52
CA THR A 3 0.12 2.01 17.18
C THR A 3 -1.25 1.34 17.33
N ILE A 4 -2.31 2.15 17.34
CA ILE A 4 -3.68 1.64 17.27
C ILE A 4 -3.77 0.95 15.91
N ALA A 5 -4.01 -0.35 15.89
CA ALA A 5 -4.23 -1.09 14.65
C ALA A 5 -5.48 -0.50 13.98
N GLN A 6 -5.29 0.46 13.06
CA GLN A 6 -6.38 0.94 12.21
C GLN A 6 -6.92 -0.29 11.47
N SER A 7 -8.23 -0.49 11.56
CA SER A 7 -8.90 -1.63 10.94
C SER A 7 -8.93 -1.45 9.42
N VAL A 8 -7.92 -1.99 8.74
CA VAL A 8 -7.91 -2.15 7.29
C VAL A 8 -8.85 -3.30 6.92
N ILE A 9 -9.83 -3.01 6.05
CA ILE A 9 -10.76 -4.00 5.53
C ILE A 9 -10.13 -4.66 4.30
N SER A 10 -9.91 -5.97 4.37
CA SER A 10 -9.41 -6.74 3.23
C SER A 10 -10.41 -6.73 2.07
N GLY A 11 -9.91 -6.73 0.84
CA GLY A 11 -10.76 -6.77 -0.35
C GLY A 11 -11.38 -5.43 -0.75
N VAL A 12 -11.09 -4.35 -0.02
CA VAL A 12 -11.59 -3.01 -0.35
C VAL A 12 -10.48 -2.21 -1.03
N PRO A 13 -10.63 -1.85 -2.33
CA PRO A 13 -9.68 -0.99 -3.01
C PRO A 13 -9.66 0.40 -2.38
N CYS A 14 -8.46 0.88 -2.06
CA CYS A 14 -8.23 2.19 -1.48
C CYS A 14 -7.40 3.03 -2.48
N PRO A 15 -7.88 4.22 -2.90
CA PRO A 15 -7.11 5.08 -3.80
C PRO A 15 -5.76 5.45 -3.19
N VAL A 16 -4.69 5.40 -4.00
CA VAL A 16 -3.37 5.88 -3.61
C VAL A 16 -3.31 7.38 -3.87
N SER A 17 -2.94 8.15 -2.84
CA SER A 17 -2.84 9.60 -2.92
C SER A 17 -1.41 10.12 -3.04
N ALA A 18 -0.40 9.32 -2.67
CA ALA A 18 1.01 9.71 -2.80
C ALA A 18 1.95 8.50 -2.72
N VAL A 19 3.13 8.60 -3.32
CA VAL A 19 4.30 7.73 -3.14
C VAL A 19 5.49 8.62 -2.80
N HIS A 20 6.24 8.33 -1.73
CA HIS A 20 7.39 9.15 -1.30
C HIS A 20 7.14 10.68 -1.25
N ASP A 21 5.90 11.14 -1.02
CA ASP A 21 5.45 12.54 -1.05
C ASP A 21 5.19 13.18 -2.43
N HIS A 22 5.12 12.40 -3.51
CA HIS A 22 4.66 12.85 -4.83
C HIS A 22 3.47 12.06 -5.35
N ASP A 23 2.79 12.60 -6.37
CA ASP A 23 1.73 11.87 -7.06
C ASP A 23 2.31 10.63 -7.76
N PRO A 24 1.68 9.45 -7.66
CA PRO A 24 2.16 8.27 -8.36
C PRO A 24 1.99 8.43 -9.86
N HIS A 25 3.05 8.14 -10.62
CA HIS A 25 3.06 8.28 -12.08
C HIS A 25 3.09 6.93 -12.79
N LEU A 26 3.83 5.98 -12.24
CA LEU A 26 4.09 4.68 -12.85
C LEU A 26 4.00 3.56 -11.80
N LEU A 27 3.72 2.34 -12.26
CA LEU A 27 3.65 1.20 -11.35
C LEU A 27 5.02 0.88 -10.72
N GLU A 28 6.09 1.28 -11.39
CA GLU A 28 7.47 1.19 -10.95
C GLU A 28 7.77 2.03 -9.69
N ASP A 29 6.98 3.07 -9.43
CA ASP A 29 7.13 3.91 -8.23
C ASP A 29 6.90 3.11 -6.93
N PHE A 30 6.20 1.98 -7.03
CA PHE A 30 5.87 1.11 -5.90
C PHE A 30 6.88 -0.04 -5.70
N LEU A 31 7.97 -0.11 -6.47
CA LEU A 31 8.93 -1.23 -6.41
C LEU A 31 10.06 -1.00 -5.41
N GLY A 32 10.54 -2.09 -4.81
CA GLY A 32 11.58 -2.03 -3.78
C GLY A 32 11.07 -1.44 -2.47
N ASP A 33 11.99 -1.00 -1.62
CA ASP A 33 11.65 -0.37 -0.34
C ASP A 33 11.08 1.03 -0.59
N THR A 34 9.81 1.23 -0.27
CA THR A 34 9.10 2.49 -0.51
C THR A 34 7.99 2.73 0.52
N VAL A 35 7.40 3.91 0.45
CA VAL A 35 6.26 4.36 1.25
C VAL A 35 5.22 4.99 0.34
N PHE A 36 3.96 4.62 0.54
CA PHE A 36 2.84 5.25 -0.14
C PHE A 36 1.68 5.51 0.82
N THR A 37 0.80 6.43 0.44
CA THR A 37 -0.38 6.80 1.22
C THR A 37 -1.63 6.37 0.47
N VAL A 38 -2.54 5.71 1.17
CA VAL A 38 -3.88 5.40 0.67
C VAL A 38 -4.94 6.18 1.42
N SER A 39 -6.04 6.49 0.74
CA SER A 39 -7.23 7.06 1.38
C SER A 39 -8.17 5.93 1.82
N MET A 40 -8.23 5.68 3.13
CA MET A 40 -9.12 4.68 3.71
C MET A 40 -10.29 5.38 4.40
N ALA A 41 -11.50 5.19 3.87
CA ALA A 41 -12.70 5.85 4.38
C ALA A 41 -12.53 7.38 4.54
N GLY A 42 -11.75 8.01 3.66
CA GLY A 42 -11.46 9.45 3.68
C GLY A 42 -10.31 9.88 4.59
N TYR A 43 -9.64 8.95 5.27
CA TYR A 43 -8.48 9.22 6.11
C TYR A 43 -7.19 8.71 5.47
N PRO A 44 -6.06 9.44 5.56
CA PRO A 44 -4.79 8.96 5.07
C PRO A 44 -4.28 7.80 5.92
N TYR A 45 -3.82 6.74 5.26
CA TYR A 45 -3.13 5.62 5.86
C TYR A 45 -1.78 5.43 5.14
N VAL A 46 -0.70 5.43 5.91
CA VAL A 46 0.66 5.32 5.38
C VAL A 46 1.07 3.86 5.37
N VAL A 47 1.39 3.34 4.19
CA VAL A 47 1.90 1.99 3.95
C VAL A 47 3.40 2.08 3.71
N ARG A 48 4.19 1.42 4.56
CA ARG A 48 5.66 1.35 4.44
C ARG A 48 6.08 -0.08 4.23
N GLY A 49 7.00 -0.36 3.32
CA GLY A 49 7.41 -1.73 3.08
C GLY A 49 8.11 -1.94 1.76
N CYS A 50 7.98 -3.14 1.21
CA CYS A 50 8.71 -3.55 0.01
C CYS A 50 7.77 -4.08 -1.08
N GLY A 51 7.85 -3.49 -2.27
CA GLY A 51 7.08 -3.88 -3.44
C GLY A 51 7.84 -4.74 -4.43
N SER A 52 7.13 -5.70 -5.01
CA SER A 52 7.63 -6.59 -6.06
C SER A 52 6.62 -6.67 -7.20
N ARG A 53 7.08 -6.61 -8.45
CA ARG A 53 6.21 -6.75 -9.63
C ARG A 53 5.69 -8.18 -9.71
N VAL A 54 4.39 -8.32 -9.90
CA VAL A 54 3.70 -9.59 -10.19
C VAL A 54 2.73 -9.31 -11.32
N GLU A 55 3.03 -9.80 -12.52
CA GLU A 55 2.19 -9.57 -13.71
C GLU A 55 1.98 -8.05 -13.96
N ASP A 56 0.73 -7.61 -13.96
CA ASP A 56 0.27 -6.23 -14.19
C ASP A 56 0.09 -5.41 -12.90
N ARG A 57 0.54 -5.94 -11.76
CA ARG A 57 0.41 -5.31 -10.44
C ARG A 57 1.72 -5.31 -9.65
N VAL A 58 1.72 -4.59 -8.54
CA VAL A 58 2.74 -4.73 -7.48
C VAL A 58 2.14 -5.50 -6.31
N ARG A 59 2.82 -6.55 -5.88
CA ARG A 59 2.61 -7.15 -4.55
C ARG A 59 3.51 -6.44 -3.56
N PHE A 60 2.89 -5.78 -2.58
CA PHE A 60 3.56 -4.96 -1.60
C PHE A 60 3.44 -5.57 -0.21
N HIS A 61 4.57 -5.78 0.46
CA HIS A 61 4.60 -6.28 1.84
C HIS A 61 4.80 -5.10 2.77
N GLU A 62 3.73 -4.71 3.48
CA GLU A 62 3.81 -3.68 4.50
C GLU A 62 4.56 -4.22 5.71
N LYS A 63 5.49 -3.42 6.22
CA LYS A 63 6.37 -3.76 7.33
C LYS A 63 6.00 -2.97 8.57
N ASP A 64 6.07 -3.63 9.72
CA ASP A 64 6.05 -2.96 11.01
C ASP A 64 7.30 -2.10 11.19
N ASP A 65 7.12 -0.83 11.57
CA ASP A 65 8.20 0.15 11.72
C ASP A 65 9.20 -0.19 12.84
N MET A 66 8.86 -1.06 13.81
CA MET A 66 9.76 -1.42 14.92
C MET A 66 10.67 -2.61 14.59
N VAL A 67 10.13 -3.62 13.90
CA VAL A 67 10.82 -4.90 13.70
C VAL A 67 11.00 -5.30 12.24
N GLY A 68 10.46 -4.53 11.28
CA GLY A 68 10.58 -4.80 9.84
C GLY A 68 9.83 -6.05 9.37
N ARG A 69 9.01 -6.64 10.24
CA ARG A 69 8.19 -7.82 9.97
C ARG A 69 7.06 -7.45 9.03
N ASP A 70 6.78 -8.31 8.06
CA ASP A 70 5.59 -8.15 7.21
C ASP A 70 4.31 -8.31 8.04
N ILE A 71 3.49 -7.27 8.07
CA ILE A 71 2.22 -7.22 8.82
C ILE A 71 1.00 -7.33 7.90
N ARG A 72 1.13 -6.93 6.64
CA ARG A 72 0.06 -6.94 5.64
C ARG A 72 0.62 -7.13 4.24
N VAL A 73 -0.21 -7.64 3.34
CA VAL A 73 0.09 -7.70 1.90
C VAL A 73 -0.93 -6.88 1.15
N TRP A 74 -0.45 -6.05 0.23
CA TRP A 74 -1.27 -5.23 -0.65
C TRP A 74 -1.03 -5.60 -2.11
N HIS A 75 -2.08 -5.50 -2.92
CA HIS A 75 -1.96 -5.43 -4.37
C HIS A 75 -2.19 -3.99 -4.82
N VAL A 76 -1.20 -3.41 -5.48
CA VAL A 76 -1.32 -2.10 -6.12
C VAL A 76 -1.56 -2.30 -7.61
N THR A 77 -2.64 -1.70 -8.13
CA THR A 77 -3.06 -1.81 -9.54
C THR A 77 -3.35 -0.42 -10.12
N PRO A 78 -3.15 -0.22 -11.44
CA PRO A 78 -3.64 0.96 -12.13
C PRO A 78 -5.17 1.08 -12.00
N ALA A 79 -5.66 2.31 -11.86
CA ALA A 79 -7.08 2.65 -11.85
C ALA A 79 -7.39 3.68 -12.96
N ALA A 80 -8.66 4.06 -13.11
CA ALA A 80 -9.06 5.11 -14.06
C ALA A 80 -8.35 6.44 -13.77
N GLU A 81 -8.14 6.75 -12.48
CA GLU A 81 -7.38 7.90 -12.00
C GLU A 81 -6.28 7.39 -11.06
N GLY A 82 -5.04 7.36 -11.56
CA GLY A 82 -3.88 6.93 -10.78
C GLY A 82 -3.88 5.44 -10.43
N PHE A 83 -3.78 5.14 -9.14
CA PHE A 83 -3.59 3.79 -8.62
C PHE A 83 -4.50 3.50 -7.43
N GLN A 84 -4.80 2.23 -7.21
CA GLN A 84 -5.50 1.76 -6.03
C GLN A 84 -4.71 0.62 -5.39
N ALA A 85 -4.77 0.54 -4.06
CA ALA A 85 -4.19 -0.55 -3.30
C ALA A 85 -5.29 -1.31 -2.57
N GLU A 86 -5.24 -2.63 -2.64
CA GLU A 86 -6.17 -3.53 -1.96
C GLU A 86 -5.40 -4.39 -0.98
N HIS A 87 -5.80 -4.38 0.30
CA HIS A 87 -5.26 -5.29 1.28
C HIS A 87 -5.79 -6.71 1.03
N ILE A 88 -4.88 -7.67 0.89
CA ILE A 88 -5.21 -9.07 0.69
C ILE A 88 -5.10 -9.76 2.06
N ALA A 89 -6.24 -10.20 2.61
CA ALA A 89 -6.22 -11.21 3.67
C ALA A 89 -5.61 -12.47 3.05
N ALA A 90 -4.34 -12.74 3.33
CA ALA A 90 -3.68 -13.91 2.76
C ALA A 90 -4.50 -15.19 3.03
N PHE A 91 -4.50 -16.06 2.02
CA PHE A 91 -5.17 -17.36 1.96
C PHE A 91 -4.59 -18.37 2.96
#